data_AF-A0A076Q2K2-F1
#
_entry.id   AF-A0A076Q2K2-F1
#
_cell.length_a   1.000
_cell.length_b   1.000
_cell.length_c   1.000
_cell.angle_alpha   90.00
_cell.angle_beta   90.00
_cell.angle_gamma   90.00
#
_symmetry.space_group_name_H-M   'P 1'
#
loop_
_entity.id
_entity.type
_entity.pdbx_description
1 polymer ?
#
loop_
_entity_poly.entity_id
_entity_poly.type
_entity_poly.pdbx_seq_one_letter_code
_entity_poly.pdbx_strand_id
1 'polypeptide(L)'
;GRNWEGFAADPYLTGVAMETTIKGHQDAGVQATPKHFIGNEQETQRNPNFDSTGTNVIQEAVSSNIDDRTMHELYLWPFADAI
;
A
#
# COMPACT_ATOMS: atom_id res chain seq x y z
N GLY A 1 -1.15 -4.39 11.11
CA GLY A 1 -0.64 -5.78 11.22
C GLY A 1 0.68 -5.99 10.50
N ARG A 2 0.97 -5.21 9.45
CA ARG A 2 2.17 -5.33 8.60
C ARG A 2 2.95 -4.03 8.46
N ASN A 3 2.74 -3.05 9.34
CA ASN A 3 3.44 -1.75 9.31
C ASN A 3 4.97 -1.91 9.40
N TRP A 4 5.44 -3.01 10.00
CA TRP A 4 6.86 -3.36 10.08
C TRP A 4 7.52 -3.67 8.72
N GLU A 5 6.74 -3.96 7.67
CA GLU A 5 7.26 -4.14 6.30
C GLU A 5 7.54 -2.81 5.61
N GLY A 6 6.92 -1.72 6.10
CA GLY A 6 7.13 -0.37 5.59
C GLY A 6 8.33 0.31 6.26
N PHE A 7 8.40 1.63 6.11
CA PHE A 7 9.51 2.43 6.62
C PHE A 7 9.11 3.26 7.84
N ALA A 8 8.10 4.12 7.72
CA ALA A 8 7.66 5.02 8.78
C ALA A 8 6.17 5.38 8.66
N ALA A 9 5.61 5.94 9.74
CA ALA A 9 4.28 6.58 9.73
C ALA A 9 4.40 8.08 9.39
N ASP A 10 5.13 8.39 8.32
CA ASP A 10 5.38 9.74 7.82
C ASP A 10 5.55 9.69 6.29
N PRO A 11 4.85 10.54 5.51
CA PRO A 11 4.87 10.46 4.04
C PRO A 11 6.23 10.81 3.46
N TYR A 12 6.92 11.81 4.02
CA TYR A 12 8.21 12.28 3.50
C TYR A 12 9.32 11.24 3.72
N LEU A 13 9.46 10.74 4.96
CA LEU A 13 10.46 9.73 5.30
C LEU A 13 10.21 8.42 4.54
N THR A 14 8.95 8.03 4.37
CA THR A 14 8.59 6.84 3.58
C THR A 14 8.92 7.04 2.10
N GLY A 15 8.68 8.23 1.54
CA GLY A 15 9.02 8.55 0.14
C GLY A 15 10.51 8.43 -0.15
N VAL A 16 11.36 9.09 0.64
CA VAL A 16 12.82 9.01 0.52
C VAL A 16 13.34 7.57 0.62
N ALA A 17 12.80 6.79 1.58
CA ALA A 17 13.19 5.39 1.76
C ALA A 17 12.73 4.50 0.61
N MET A 18 11.53 4.74 0.07
CA MET A 18 10.97 4.01 -1.07
C MET A 18 11.79 4.28 -2.35
N GLU A 19 12.10 5.54 -2.66
CA GLU A 19 12.94 5.94 -3.79
C GLU A 19 14.31 5.24 -3.75
N THR A 20 15.01 5.34 -2.60
CA THR A 20 16.34 4.75 -2.43
C THR A 20 16.30 3.22 -2.55
N THR A 21 15.26 2.59 -2.01
CA THR A 21 15.07 1.14 -2.10
C THR A 21 14.83 0.69 -3.54
N ILE A 22 13.99 1.41 -4.29
CA ILE A 22 13.69 1.12 -5.69
C ILE A 22 14.94 1.27 -6.55
N LYS A 23 15.68 2.38 -6.39
CA LYS A 23 16.97 2.59 -7.07
C LYS A 23 17.91 1.42 -6.82
N GLY A 24 18.07 0.99 -5.56
CA GLY A 24 18.92 -0.16 -5.22
C GLY A 24 18.53 -1.46 -5.91
N HIS A 25 17.23 -1.76 -6.02
CA HIS A 25 16.75 -2.95 -6.73
C HIS A 25 17.05 -2.86 -8.24
N GLN A 26 16.74 -1.71 -8.84
CA GLN A 26 16.88 -1.51 -10.28
C GLN A 26 18.33 -1.41 -10.73
N ASP A 27 19.21 -0.81 -9.92
CA ASP A 27 20.66 -0.77 -10.15
C ASP A 27 21.27 -2.17 -10.11
N ALA A 28 20.71 -3.09 -9.31
CA ALA A 28 21.09 -4.50 -9.29
C ALA A 28 20.52 -5.31 -10.47
N GLY A 29 19.81 -4.66 -11.42
CA GLY A 29 19.23 -5.30 -12.60
C GLY A 29 17.92 -6.03 -12.33
N VAL A 30 17.22 -5.74 -11.21
CA VAL A 30 15.95 -6.37 -10.84
C VAL A 30 14.83 -5.33 -10.81
N GLN A 31 13.70 -5.63 -11.44
CA GLN A 31 12.54 -4.74 -11.43
C GLN A 31 11.93 -4.65 -10.02
N ALA A 32 11.82 -3.43 -9.49
CA ALA A 32 11.13 -3.18 -8.24
C ALA A 32 9.60 -3.25 -8.41
N THR A 33 8.88 -3.57 -7.33
CA THR A 33 7.41 -3.54 -7.29
C THR A 33 6.94 -2.81 -6.04
N PRO A 34 6.70 -1.49 -6.12
CA PRO A 34 6.15 -0.74 -5.00
C PRO A 34 4.73 -1.24 -4.67
N LYS A 35 4.43 -1.44 -3.38
CA LYS A 35 3.15 -1.98 -2.90
C LYS A 35 2.81 -1.49 -1.49
N HIS A 36 1.54 -1.48 -1.07
CA HIS A 36 0.34 -1.78 -1.84
C HIS A 36 -0.37 -0.47 -2.19
N PHE A 37 -0.60 -0.22 -3.47
CA PHE A 37 -1.35 0.95 -3.93
C PHE A 37 -2.86 0.67 -3.83
N ILE A 38 -3.68 1.37 -3.03
CA ILE A 38 -3.39 2.38 -2.00
C ILE A 38 -4.46 2.27 -0.89
N GLY A 39 -4.25 2.91 0.27
CA GLY A 39 -5.22 2.91 1.38
C GLY A 39 -5.35 1.58 2.11
N ASN A 40 -4.32 0.72 2.04
CA ASN A 40 -4.28 -0.59 2.68
C ASN A 40 -3.77 -0.50 4.14
N GLU A 41 -4.61 0.06 5.02
CA GLU A 41 -4.23 0.40 6.39
C GLU A 41 -4.65 -0.63 7.46
N GLN A 42 -5.36 -1.69 7.08
CA GLN A 42 -5.74 -2.75 8.00
C GLN A 42 -5.75 -4.14 7.36
N GLU A 43 -5.34 -5.14 8.16
CA GLU A 43 -5.37 -6.55 7.73
C GLU A 43 -6.75 -7.18 7.88
N THR A 44 -7.49 -6.75 8.90
CA THR A 44 -8.85 -7.22 9.16
C THR A 44 -9.73 -6.89 7.96
N GLN A 45 -10.38 -7.91 7.39
CA GLN A 45 -11.28 -7.75 6.24
C GLN A 45 -10.61 -7.15 4.99
N ARG A 46 -9.29 -7.35 4.81
CA ARG A 46 -8.59 -6.92 3.57
C ARG A 46 -9.08 -7.65 2.31
N ASN A 47 -9.71 -8.82 2.48
CA ASN A 47 -10.27 -9.65 1.42
C ASN A 47 -11.78 -9.83 1.66
N PRO A 48 -12.56 -10.11 0.60
CA PRO A 48 -13.92 -10.56 0.76
C PRO A 48 -13.97 -11.90 1.51
N ASN A 49 -15.01 -12.09 2.31
CA ASN A 49 -15.36 -13.38 2.87
C ASN A 49 -16.37 -14.06 1.95
N PHE A 50 -16.21 -15.37 1.77
CA PHE A 50 -17.08 -16.20 0.94
C PHE A 50 -17.89 -17.15 1.81
N ASP A 51 -19.03 -17.61 1.28
CA ASP A 51 -19.77 -18.71 1.88
C ASP A 51 -18.96 -20.02 1.87
N SER A 52 -19.51 -21.08 2.48
CA SER A 52 -18.85 -22.40 2.54
C SER A 52 -18.62 -23.05 1.17
N THR A 53 -19.26 -22.55 0.10
CA THR A 53 -19.07 -23.03 -1.27
C THR A 53 -17.94 -22.29 -1.99
N GLY A 54 -17.43 -21.19 -1.40
CA GLY A 54 -16.39 -20.35 -2.00
C GLY A 54 -16.85 -19.56 -3.22
N THR A 55 -18.15 -19.57 -3.52
CA THR A 55 -18.68 -18.99 -4.76
C THR A 55 -19.37 -17.65 -4.52
N ASN A 56 -20.14 -17.52 -3.44
CA ASN A 56 -20.85 -16.27 -3.13
C ASN A 56 -20.09 -15.45 -2.10
N VAL A 57 -19.95 -14.16 -2.36
CA VAL A 57 -19.41 -13.20 -1.39
C VAL A 57 -20.46 -12.94 -0.30
N ILE A 58 -20.09 -13.16 0.95
CA ILE A 58 -20.94 -12.87 2.13
C ILE A 58 -20.58 -11.53 2.77
N GLN A 59 -19.36 -11.03 2.52
CA GLN A 59 -18.89 -9.74 2.99
C GLN A 59 -17.78 -9.25 2.07
N GLU A 60 -17.89 -8.02 1.58
CA GLU A 60 -16.87 -7.41 0.73
C GLU A 60 -15.59 -7.07 1.51
N ALA A 61 -14.49 -6.85 0.78
CA ALA A 61 -13.29 -6.26 1.35
C ALA A 61 -13.58 -4.85 1.92
N VAL A 62 -12.81 -4.44 2.92
CA VAL A 62 -12.94 -3.12 3.52
C VAL A 62 -12.72 -2.02 2.48
N SER A 63 -13.57 -1.00 2.51
CA SER A 63 -13.43 0.20 1.69
C SER A 63 -12.75 1.30 2.49
N SER A 64 -11.62 1.77 1.99
CA SER A 64 -10.92 2.94 2.54
C SER A 64 -11.48 4.21 1.89
N ASN A 65 -12.39 4.88 2.61
CA ASN A 65 -13.01 6.13 2.16
C ASN A 65 -12.12 7.32 2.56
N ILE A 66 -11.34 7.82 1.60
CA ILE A 66 -10.30 8.84 1.82
C ILE A 66 -10.65 10.07 0.98
N ASP A 67 -10.61 11.27 1.58
CA ASP A 67 -10.81 12.51 0.84
C ASP A 67 -9.60 12.85 -0.05
N ASP A 68 -9.83 13.72 -1.04
CA ASP A 68 -8.83 14.04 -2.07
C ASP A 68 -7.54 14.64 -1.50
N ARG A 69 -7.66 15.51 -0.50
CA ARG A 69 -6.50 16.16 0.11
C ARG A 69 -5.66 15.15 0.87
N THR A 70 -6.30 14.32 1.69
CA THR A 70 -5.61 13.24 2.42
C THR A 70 -4.96 12.24 1.46
N MET A 71 -5.61 11.93 0.33
CA MET A 71 -5.01 11.08 -0.70
C MET A 71 -3.71 11.67 -1.25
N HIS A 72 -3.70 12.95 -1.60
CA HIS A 72 -2.54 13.61 -2.22
C HIS A 72 -1.43 13.97 -1.23
N GLU A 73 -1.78 14.45 -0.03
CA GLU A 73 -0.80 14.96 0.94
C GLU A 73 -0.21 13.86 1.84
N LEU A 74 -0.85 12.68 1.92
CA LEU A 74 -0.39 11.58 2.77
C LEU A 74 -0.13 10.29 1.99
N TYR A 75 -1.15 9.71 1.37
CA TYR A 75 -1.05 8.35 0.83
C TYR A 75 -0.31 8.26 -0.50
N LEU A 76 -0.49 9.23 -1.41
CA LEU A 76 0.16 9.24 -2.72
C LEU A 76 1.62 9.69 -2.65
N TRP A 77 2.01 10.48 -1.65
CA TRP A 77 3.35 11.06 -1.56
C TRP A 77 4.47 10.02 -1.75
N PRO A 78 4.49 8.87 -1.05
CA PRO A 78 5.58 7.92 -1.22
C PRO A 78 5.57 7.21 -2.58
N PHE A 79 4.38 7.05 -3.19
CA PHE A 79 4.24 6.48 -4.53
C PHE A 79 4.63 7.46 -5.62
N ALA A 80 4.53 8.77 -5.37
CA ALA A 80 5.06 9.78 -6.28
C ALA A 80 6.60 9.73 -6.33
N ASP A 81 7.26 9.56 -5.17
CA ASP A 81 8.71 9.37 -5.09
C ASP A 81 9.20 8.02 -5.68
N ALA A 82 8.27 7.06 -5.86
CA ALA A 82 8.57 5.73 -6.39
C ALA A 82 8.62 5.64 -7.93
N ILE A 83 8.15 6.67 -8.64
CA ILE A 83 8.03 6.74 -10.11
C ILE A 83 9.25 7.45 -10.70
#